data_AF-A0A3B0AIA3-F1
#
_entry.id   AF-A0A3B0AIA3-F1
#
_cell.length_a   1.000
_cell.length_b   1.000
_cell.length_c   1.000
_cell.angle_alpha   90.00
_cell.angle_beta   90.00
_cell.angle_gamma   90.00
#
_symmetry.space_group_name_H-M   'P 1'
#
loop_
_entity.id
_entity.type
_entity.pdbx_description
1 polymer ?
#
loop_
_entity_poly.entity_id
_entity_poly.type
_entity_poly.pdbx_seq_one_letter_code
_entity_poly.pdbx_strand_id
1 'polypeptide(L)'
;MTTLRPASRHRALFAAALLTGTSALTLALATPTQAASLCFNGPTRITVTADGEINGTAENDDIRCLRLADRSTINGLGGDDTVRVLGTTADVTVNGDDGNDTIFIRSLGGTKRINGGDGEDDITVTGGLSGTYDNRSAVSGGNGNDTLTVDTVGLQSEVHGDAGYDTLNISTVGPGGRVEGNDGNDRLQIGSNDTIVMAGDGDDIIEGPGGTRMHLDRSSYADGGNGTDTCRVNQPGTSNGNIGGCENTP
;
A
#
# COMPACT_ATOMS: atom_id res chain seq x y z
N MET A 1 55.43 8.33 92.01
CA MET A 1 55.57 8.93 90.66
C MET A 1 55.51 7.80 89.65
N THR A 2 54.67 8.01 88.62
CA THR A 2 54.60 7.26 87.34
C THR A 2 54.23 5.77 87.37
N THR A 3 52.95 5.51 87.09
CA THR A 3 52.38 4.21 86.73
C THR A 3 52.68 3.88 85.25
N LEU A 4 53.36 2.76 85.00
CA LEU A 4 53.62 2.20 83.67
C LEU A 4 52.46 1.28 83.26
N ARG A 5 51.79 1.59 82.14
CA ARG A 5 50.87 0.69 81.44
C ARG A 5 51.64 -0.06 80.33
N PRO A 6 51.50 -1.40 80.19
CA PRO A 6 52.07 -2.12 79.06
C PRO A 6 51.11 -2.09 77.86
N ALA A 7 51.64 -1.71 76.68
CA ALA A 7 50.92 -1.81 75.41
C ALA A 7 51.21 -3.14 74.71
N SER A 8 50.14 -3.79 74.29
CA SER A 8 50.07 -5.12 73.67
C SER A 8 50.62 -5.16 72.24
N ARG A 9 51.41 -6.20 71.93
CA ARG A 9 51.90 -6.58 70.60
C ARG A 9 50.80 -7.26 69.79
N HIS A 10 50.42 -6.78 68.60
CA HIS A 10 49.67 -7.60 67.64
C HIS A 10 50.33 -7.58 66.25
N ARG A 11 50.53 -8.80 65.72
CA ARG A 11 51.13 -9.16 64.44
C ARG A 11 50.19 -8.73 63.30
N ALA A 12 50.71 -8.05 62.29
CA ALA A 12 49.98 -7.77 61.07
C ALA A 12 49.85 -9.06 60.24
N LEU A 13 48.62 -9.58 60.12
CA LEU A 13 48.26 -10.51 59.04
C LEU A 13 47.96 -9.69 57.78
N PHE A 14 48.67 -9.97 56.70
CA PHE A 14 48.27 -9.57 55.35
C PHE A 14 47.13 -10.47 54.90
N ALA A 15 45.91 -9.92 54.83
CA ALA A 15 44.79 -10.56 54.15
C ALA A 15 44.78 -10.08 52.69
N ALA A 16 44.99 -11.01 51.76
CA ALA A 16 44.78 -10.78 50.34
C ALA A 16 43.27 -10.70 50.06
N ALA A 17 42.77 -9.51 49.75
CA ALA A 17 41.42 -9.35 49.25
C ALA A 17 41.41 -9.63 47.74
N LEU A 18 40.76 -10.73 47.36
CA LEU A 18 40.47 -11.09 45.98
C LEU A 18 39.34 -10.17 45.47
N LEU A 19 39.66 -9.18 44.63
CA LEU A 19 38.64 -8.40 43.92
C LEU A 19 38.19 -9.18 42.68
N THR A 20 37.13 -9.98 42.81
CA THR A 20 36.35 -10.45 41.65
C THR A 20 35.25 -9.43 41.37
N GLY A 21 35.48 -8.56 40.40
CA GLY A 21 34.50 -7.54 40.03
C GLY A 21 34.82 -6.86 38.71
N THR A 22 34.86 -7.62 37.62
CA THR A 22 34.78 -7.03 36.28
C THR A 22 33.32 -6.76 35.95
N SER A 23 32.78 -5.64 36.42
CA SER A 23 31.55 -5.09 35.85
C SER A 23 31.90 -4.53 34.47
N ALA A 24 31.68 -5.33 33.43
CA ALA A 24 31.69 -4.87 32.05
C ALA A 24 30.53 -3.88 31.90
N LEU A 25 30.86 -2.59 31.82
CA LEU A 25 29.91 -1.55 31.47
C LEU A 25 29.57 -1.74 29.99
N THR A 26 28.50 -2.46 29.69
CA THR A 26 27.90 -2.48 28.35
C THR A 26 27.38 -1.07 28.07
N LEU A 27 28.15 -0.29 27.30
CA LEU A 27 27.62 0.87 26.61
C LEU A 27 26.60 0.35 25.58
N ALA A 28 25.31 0.43 25.92
CA ALA A 28 24.26 0.34 24.93
C ALA A 28 24.46 1.52 23.97
N LEU A 29 25.03 1.25 22.81
CA LEU A 29 24.97 2.19 21.69
C LEU A 29 23.49 2.35 21.39
N ALA A 30 22.92 3.53 21.71
CA ALA A 30 21.60 3.88 21.24
C ALA A 30 21.68 3.84 19.72
N THR A 31 21.11 2.79 19.11
CA THR A 31 20.85 2.77 17.68
C THR A 31 20.09 4.04 17.36
N PRO A 32 20.37 4.73 16.24
CA PRO A 32 19.57 5.89 15.85
C PRO A 32 18.11 5.44 15.91
N THR A 33 17.32 6.11 16.75
CA THR A 33 15.89 5.84 16.85
C THR A 33 15.34 6.07 15.45
N GLN A 34 15.09 4.98 14.73
CA GLN A 34 14.33 5.03 13.50
C GLN A 34 13.04 5.75 13.89
N ALA A 35 12.76 6.86 13.22
CA ALA A 35 11.68 7.70 13.64
C ALA A 35 10.39 6.85 13.61
N ALA A 36 9.58 6.84 14.67
CA ALA A 36 8.43 5.92 14.77
C ALA A 36 7.29 6.33 13.82
N SER A 37 6.41 5.40 13.43
CA SER A 37 5.20 5.73 12.66
C SER A 37 4.37 6.84 13.34
N LEU A 38 3.80 7.72 12.53
CA LEU A 38 3.04 8.88 12.98
C LEU A 38 1.73 9.01 12.19
N CYS A 39 0.64 8.61 12.83
CA CYS A 39 -0.71 8.65 12.30
C CYS A 39 -1.68 9.34 13.26
N PHE A 40 -2.74 9.90 12.69
CA PHE A 40 -3.80 10.60 13.40
C PHE A 40 -5.15 10.13 12.88
N ASN A 41 -6.18 10.16 13.73
CA ASN A 41 -7.58 10.16 13.33
C ASN A 41 -8.15 11.55 13.70
N GLY A 42 -8.39 12.38 12.70
CA GLY A 42 -8.64 13.81 12.88
C GLY A 42 -7.55 14.48 13.73
N PRO A 43 -7.87 15.14 14.85
CA PRO A 43 -6.87 15.76 15.73
C PRO A 43 -6.15 14.78 16.65
N THR A 44 -6.61 13.53 16.75
CA THR A 44 -6.15 12.55 17.75
C THR A 44 -5.01 11.72 17.20
N ARG A 45 -3.91 11.59 17.93
CA ARG A 45 -2.81 10.70 17.54
C ARG A 45 -3.23 9.24 17.76
N ILE A 46 -3.06 8.40 16.72
CA ILE A 46 -3.31 6.95 16.81
C ILE A 46 -2.08 6.28 17.44
N THR A 47 -2.32 5.32 18.33
CA THR A 47 -1.27 4.43 18.83
C THR A 47 -1.10 3.28 17.86
N VAL A 48 0.02 3.26 17.13
CA VAL A 48 0.39 2.16 16.25
C VAL A 48 0.80 0.96 17.12
N THR A 49 0.22 -0.20 16.88
CA THR A 49 0.55 -1.42 17.63
C THR A 49 1.97 -1.90 17.32
N ALA A 50 2.48 -2.85 18.11
CA ALA A 50 3.80 -3.43 17.85
C ALA A 50 3.88 -4.12 16.48
N ASP A 51 2.75 -4.63 15.98
CA ASP A 51 2.64 -5.29 14.68
C ASP A 51 2.34 -4.32 13.52
N GLY A 52 2.25 -3.02 13.80
CA GLY A 52 2.02 -1.99 12.79
C GLY A 52 0.55 -1.73 12.47
N GLU A 53 -0.39 -2.16 13.32
CA GLU A 53 -1.82 -1.92 13.10
C GLU A 53 -2.22 -0.49 13.48
N ILE A 54 -3.07 0.10 12.64
CA ILE A 54 -3.66 1.43 12.74
C ILE A 54 -5.15 1.25 12.43
N ASN A 55 -5.98 1.24 13.46
CA ASN A 55 -7.42 1.00 13.30
C ASN A 55 -8.18 2.31 13.48
N GLY A 56 -9.17 2.51 12.62
CA GLY A 56 -10.28 3.42 12.83
C GLY A 56 -11.27 2.90 13.87
N THR A 57 -12.52 3.26 13.68
CA THR A 57 -13.69 2.99 14.49
C THR A 57 -14.83 2.53 13.58
N ALA A 58 -16.02 2.31 14.12
CA ALA A 58 -17.19 1.95 13.29
C ALA A 58 -17.93 3.20 12.75
N GLU A 59 -17.32 4.36 12.85
CA GLU A 59 -17.84 5.66 12.42
C GLU A 59 -16.81 6.30 11.49
N ASN A 60 -17.25 7.26 10.67
CA ASN A 60 -16.41 7.99 9.73
C ASN A 60 -15.16 8.60 10.38
N ASP A 61 -14.00 8.19 9.90
CA ASP A 61 -12.68 8.57 10.40
C ASP A 61 -11.85 9.36 9.37
N ASP A 62 -10.97 10.24 9.85
CA ASP A 62 -9.96 10.91 9.00
C ASP A 62 -8.56 10.42 9.41
N ILE A 63 -8.20 9.24 8.90
CA ILE A 63 -6.93 8.58 9.20
C ILE A 63 -5.81 9.19 8.35
N ARG A 64 -4.95 9.99 8.97
CA ARG A 64 -3.80 10.61 8.31
C ARG A 64 -2.48 10.11 8.86
N CYS A 65 -1.78 9.31 8.06
CA CYS A 65 -0.42 8.86 8.33
C CYS A 65 0.61 9.76 7.64
N LEU A 66 1.27 10.60 8.43
CA LEU A 66 2.35 11.47 7.95
C LEU A 66 3.60 10.68 7.57
N ARG A 67 3.84 9.57 8.29
CA ARG A 67 4.92 8.65 8.00
C ARG A 67 4.65 7.27 8.60
N LEU A 68 4.95 6.23 7.85
CA LEU A 68 5.03 4.85 8.31
C LEU A 68 6.49 4.41 8.30
N ALA A 69 6.99 3.94 9.45
CA ALA A 69 8.40 3.56 9.62
C ALA A 69 8.64 2.09 9.24
N ASP A 70 7.65 1.25 9.52
CA ASP A 70 7.68 -0.20 9.34
C ASP A 70 6.44 -0.64 8.55
N ARG A 71 6.40 -1.94 8.21
CA ARG A 71 5.20 -2.54 7.61
C ARG A 71 3.99 -2.25 8.49
N SER A 72 2.95 -1.71 7.89
CA SER A 72 1.75 -1.29 8.63
C SER A 72 0.48 -1.76 7.92
N THR A 73 -0.55 -2.01 8.72
CA THR A 73 -1.91 -2.29 8.25
C THR A 73 -2.82 -1.20 8.78
N ILE A 74 -3.53 -0.53 7.89
CA ILE A 74 -4.52 0.50 8.21
C ILE A 74 -5.89 -0.07 7.89
N ASN A 75 -6.82 -0.02 8.86
CA ASN A 75 -8.20 -0.48 8.68
C ASN A 75 -9.14 0.67 9.02
N GLY A 76 -10.03 1.03 8.10
CA GLY A 76 -11.12 1.98 8.32
C GLY A 76 -12.17 1.40 9.28
N LEU A 77 -12.54 0.14 9.01
CA LEU A 77 -13.55 -0.68 9.67
C LEU A 77 -14.98 -0.40 9.23
N GLY A 78 -15.61 0.70 9.66
CA GLY A 78 -16.98 0.96 9.28
C GLY A 78 -17.26 2.45 9.22
N GLY A 79 -18.15 2.84 8.31
CA GLY A 79 -18.46 4.25 8.05
C GLY A 79 -17.67 4.78 6.87
N ASP A 80 -17.95 6.00 6.45
CA ASP A 80 -17.30 6.59 5.28
C ASP A 80 -15.97 7.24 5.72
N ASP A 81 -14.87 6.51 5.56
CA ASP A 81 -13.56 6.88 6.04
C ASP A 81 -12.75 7.66 5.01
N THR A 82 -11.75 8.37 5.52
CA THR A 82 -10.73 8.96 4.67
C THR A 82 -9.34 8.59 5.16
N VAL A 83 -8.61 7.83 4.34
CA VAL A 83 -7.26 7.37 4.65
C VAL A 83 -6.23 8.10 3.80
N ARG A 84 -5.24 8.75 4.42
CA ARG A 84 -4.14 9.44 3.74
C ARG A 84 -2.78 8.98 4.23
N VAL A 85 -2.06 8.27 3.38
CA VAL A 85 -0.66 7.87 3.62
C VAL A 85 0.27 8.77 2.81
N LEU A 86 0.92 9.72 3.50
CA LEU A 86 1.70 10.78 2.83
C LEU A 86 3.18 10.46 2.63
N GLY A 87 3.66 9.38 3.25
CA GLY A 87 5.04 8.91 3.14
C GLY A 87 5.23 7.53 3.76
N THR A 88 5.54 6.55 2.92
CA THR A 88 6.04 5.25 3.34
C THR A 88 7.12 4.76 2.36
N THR A 89 8.08 4.02 2.89
CA THR A 89 9.05 3.23 2.12
C THR A 89 8.91 1.74 2.39
N ALA A 90 8.07 1.37 3.36
CA ALA A 90 7.79 0.01 3.76
C ALA A 90 6.48 -0.48 3.13
N ASP A 91 6.26 -1.78 3.21
CA ASP A 91 5.00 -2.41 2.80
C ASP A 91 3.82 -1.80 3.56
N VAL A 92 2.73 -1.52 2.86
CA VAL A 92 1.50 -1.02 3.50
C VAL A 92 0.31 -1.80 3.01
N THR A 93 -0.54 -2.18 3.96
CA THR A 93 -1.90 -2.65 3.69
C THR A 93 -2.88 -1.59 4.15
N VAL A 94 -3.86 -1.25 3.32
CA VAL A 94 -4.95 -0.32 3.64
C VAL A 94 -6.26 -0.97 3.25
N ASN A 95 -7.19 -1.06 4.18
CA ASN A 95 -8.55 -1.53 3.96
C ASN A 95 -9.49 -0.37 4.35
N GLY A 96 -10.39 0.01 3.45
CA GLY A 96 -11.52 0.87 3.79
C GLY A 96 -12.53 0.13 4.67
N ASP A 97 -12.85 -1.10 4.27
CA ASP A 97 -13.82 -2.02 4.89
C ASP A 97 -15.28 -1.62 4.54
N ASP A 98 -16.20 -1.45 5.50
CA ASP A 98 -17.60 -1.12 5.18
C ASP A 98 -17.80 0.41 5.08
N GLY A 99 -18.31 0.92 3.96
CA GLY A 99 -18.63 2.35 3.79
C GLY A 99 -18.10 2.91 2.48
N ASN A 100 -18.40 4.18 2.19
CA ASN A 100 -17.89 4.85 1.00
C ASN A 100 -16.59 5.58 1.33
N ASP A 101 -15.46 4.94 1.07
CA ASP A 101 -14.15 5.37 1.56
C ASP A 101 -13.37 6.21 0.55
N THR A 102 -12.53 7.11 1.06
CA THR A 102 -11.54 7.83 0.24
C THR A 102 -10.12 7.46 0.66
N ILE A 103 -9.41 6.74 -0.19
CA ILE A 103 -8.05 6.27 0.10
C ILE A 103 -7.04 6.99 -0.80
N PHE A 104 -6.16 7.78 -0.21
CA PHE A 104 -5.05 8.44 -0.91
C PHE A 104 -3.70 7.94 -0.42
N ILE A 105 -2.97 7.26 -1.31
CA ILE A 105 -1.63 6.76 -1.06
C ILE A 105 -0.62 7.52 -1.92
N ARG A 106 0.30 8.20 -1.23
CA ARG A 106 1.53 8.72 -1.83
C ARG A 106 2.69 7.93 -1.24
N SER A 107 2.99 6.81 -1.89
CA SER A 107 4.09 5.94 -1.47
C SER A 107 5.25 6.04 -2.46
N LEU A 108 6.47 6.02 -1.92
CA LEU A 108 7.71 6.10 -2.69
C LEU A 108 8.47 4.76 -2.68
N GLY A 109 7.88 3.70 -2.13
CA GLY A 109 8.49 2.38 -2.03
C GLY A 109 7.57 1.34 -1.40
N GLY A 110 8.08 0.12 -1.22
CA GLY A 110 7.32 -0.99 -0.65
C GLY A 110 6.16 -1.49 -1.52
N THR A 111 5.69 -2.68 -1.19
CA THR A 111 4.49 -3.26 -1.79
C THR A 111 3.26 -2.61 -1.17
N LYS A 112 2.19 -2.48 -1.96
CA LYS A 112 0.94 -1.84 -1.55
C LYS A 112 -0.18 -2.85 -1.74
N ARG A 113 -0.95 -3.09 -0.70
CA ARG A 113 -2.23 -3.80 -0.78
C ARG A 113 -3.29 -2.84 -0.33
N ILE A 114 -4.16 -2.45 -1.25
CA ILE A 114 -5.19 -1.46 -1.00
C ILE A 114 -6.50 -2.10 -1.41
N ASN A 115 -7.46 -2.11 -0.50
CA ASN A 115 -8.80 -2.61 -0.70
C ASN A 115 -9.76 -1.50 -0.29
N GLY A 116 -10.72 -1.15 -1.14
CA GLY A 116 -11.83 -0.27 -0.78
C GLY A 116 -12.72 -1.00 0.21
N GLY A 117 -13.41 -2.03 -0.24
CA GLY A 117 -14.23 -2.89 0.62
C GLY A 117 -15.66 -2.95 0.11
N ASP A 118 -16.64 -2.76 0.98
CA ASP A 118 -18.05 -2.67 0.60
C ASP A 118 -18.46 -1.20 0.57
N GLY A 119 -18.85 -0.66 -0.59
CA GLY A 119 -19.29 0.73 -0.73
C GLY A 119 -18.84 1.34 -2.07
N GLU A 120 -19.13 2.62 -2.28
CA GLU A 120 -18.60 3.36 -3.45
C GLU A 120 -17.30 4.07 -3.03
N ASP A 121 -16.16 3.50 -3.42
CA ASP A 121 -14.84 3.91 -2.95
C ASP A 121 -14.06 4.76 -3.96
N ASP A 122 -13.34 5.77 -3.45
CA ASP A 122 -12.43 6.64 -4.20
C ASP A 122 -10.97 6.34 -3.83
N ILE A 123 -10.28 5.54 -4.64
CA ILE A 123 -8.90 5.11 -4.38
C ILE A 123 -7.93 5.83 -5.32
N THR A 124 -6.97 6.55 -4.76
CA THR A 124 -5.91 7.22 -5.52
C THR A 124 -4.52 6.78 -5.05
N VAL A 125 -3.75 6.19 -5.98
CA VAL A 125 -2.37 5.75 -5.74
C VAL A 125 -1.39 6.49 -6.65
N THR A 126 -0.57 7.34 -6.02
CA THR A 126 0.50 8.09 -6.69
C THR A 126 1.85 7.45 -6.42
N GLY A 127 2.74 7.47 -7.42
CA GLY A 127 4.08 6.84 -7.35
C GLY A 127 4.14 5.41 -7.88
N GLY A 128 3.01 4.86 -8.35
CA GLY A 128 2.91 3.57 -9.02
C GLY A 128 2.97 2.35 -8.09
N LEU A 129 2.48 1.23 -8.61
CA LEU A 129 2.52 -0.10 -8.01
C LEU A 129 3.74 -0.86 -8.55
N SER A 130 4.45 -1.53 -7.65
CA SER A 130 5.57 -2.38 -7.99
C SER A 130 5.70 -3.45 -6.91
N GLY A 131 5.48 -4.70 -7.29
CA GLY A 131 5.62 -5.87 -6.46
C GLY A 131 6.92 -6.62 -6.72
N THR A 132 7.10 -7.71 -5.99
CA THR A 132 8.12 -8.74 -6.23
C THR A 132 7.42 -10.07 -6.51
N TYR A 133 8.17 -11.08 -6.95
CA TYR A 133 7.61 -12.42 -7.22
C TYR A 133 6.86 -13.00 -6.01
N ASP A 134 7.38 -12.78 -4.80
CA ASP A 134 6.81 -13.31 -3.56
C ASP A 134 5.82 -12.33 -2.90
N ASN A 135 5.72 -11.10 -3.41
CA ASN A 135 4.97 -10.05 -2.76
C ASN A 135 4.41 -9.04 -3.78
N ARG A 136 3.23 -9.34 -4.34
CA ARG A 136 2.56 -8.48 -5.31
C ARG A 136 2.03 -7.20 -4.68
N SER A 137 1.96 -6.12 -5.47
CA SER A 137 1.12 -4.97 -5.13
C SER A 137 -0.26 -5.16 -5.74
N ALA A 138 -1.31 -4.75 -5.06
CA ALA A 138 -2.67 -4.83 -5.56
C ALA A 138 -3.48 -3.62 -5.09
N VAL A 139 -4.38 -3.17 -5.95
CA VAL A 139 -5.49 -2.27 -5.61
C VAL A 139 -6.76 -2.98 -6.04
N SER A 140 -7.75 -3.00 -5.16
CA SER A 140 -9.07 -3.62 -5.34
C SER A 140 -10.10 -2.58 -4.91
N GLY A 141 -11.12 -2.36 -5.73
CA GLY A 141 -12.28 -1.54 -5.39
C GLY A 141 -13.11 -2.27 -4.33
N GLY A 142 -13.61 -3.45 -4.72
CA GLY A 142 -14.36 -4.32 -3.83
C GLY A 142 -15.80 -4.48 -4.32
N ASN A 143 -16.78 -4.41 -3.43
CA ASN A 143 -18.17 -4.40 -3.83
C ASN A 143 -18.68 -2.96 -3.87
N GLY A 144 -19.16 -2.50 -5.03
CA GLY A 144 -19.77 -1.20 -5.21
C GLY A 144 -19.26 -0.53 -6.48
N ASN A 145 -19.58 0.75 -6.66
CA ASN A 145 -19.19 1.47 -7.88
C ASN A 145 -17.96 2.32 -7.58
N ASP A 146 -16.79 1.77 -7.85
CA ASP A 146 -15.54 2.32 -7.36
C ASP A 146 -14.83 3.18 -8.40
N THR A 147 -14.07 4.16 -7.92
CA THR A 147 -13.19 4.98 -8.76
C THR A 147 -11.74 4.79 -8.35
N LEU A 148 -10.98 4.13 -9.22
CA LEU A 148 -9.58 3.79 -8.97
C LEU A 148 -8.68 4.64 -9.87
N THR A 149 -7.85 5.50 -9.29
CA THR A 149 -6.86 6.31 -10.01
C THR A 149 -5.45 5.88 -9.64
N VAL A 150 -4.74 5.23 -10.59
CA VAL A 150 -3.40 4.68 -10.35
C VAL A 150 -2.42 5.16 -11.41
N ASP A 151 -1.29 5.73 -10.99
CA ASP A 151 -0.33 6.31 -11.93
C ASP A 151 0.35 5.25 -12.80
N THR A 152 0.82 4.15 -12.21
CA THR A 152 1.45 3.07 -12.97
C THR A 152 1.16 1.73 -12.31
N VAL A 153 0.72 0.75 -13.09
CA VAL A 153 0.62 -0.65 -12.67
C VAL A 153 1.82 -1.39 -13.25
N GLY A 154 2.85 -1.56 -12.43
CA GLY A 154 4.14 -2.10 -12.84
C GLY A 154 4.29 -3.60 -12.57
N LEU A 155 5.55 -4.04 -12.47
CA LEU A 155 5.92 -5.43 -12.25
C LEU A 155 5.16 -6.07 -11.08
N GLN A 156 4.59 -7.27 -11.30
CA GLN A 156 3.91 -8.06 -10.27
C GLN A 156 2.87 -7.22 -9.51
N SER A 157 2.10 -6.42 -10.26
CA SER A 157 1.09 -5.52 -9.71
C SER A 157 -0.22 -5.66 -10.45
N GLU A 158 -1.31 -5.51 -9.71
CA GLU A 158 -2.66 -5.71 -10.22
C GLU A 158 -3.58 -4.59 -9.75
N VAL A 159 -4.57 -4.26 -10.57
CA VAL A 159 -5.68 -3.37 -10.21
C VAL A 159 -6.97 -4.05 -10.64
N HIS A 160 -7.93 -4.13 -9.73
CA HIS A 160 -9.22 -4.78 -9.91
C HIS A 160 -10.33 -3.79 -9.54
N GLY A 161 -11.35 -3.62 -10.38
CA GLY A 161 -12.59 -2.95 -10.00
C GLY A 161 -13.36 -3.81 -9.00
N ASP A 162 -13.51 -5.08 -9.35
CA ASP A 162 -14.22 -6.13 -8.63
C ASP A 162 -15.73 -6.11 -8.96
N ALA A 163 -16.64 -5.96 -8.01
CA ALA A 163 -18.07 -6.10 -8.30
C ALA A 163 -18.79 -4.75 -8.29
N GLY A 164 -19.25 -4.29 -9.45
CA GLY A 164 -20.10 -3.11 -9.60
C GLY A 164 -19.78 -2.34 -10.87
N TYR A 165 -20.12 -1.05 -10.91
CA TYR A 165 -19.87 -0.21 -12.10
C TYR A 165 -18.63 0.65 -11.88
N ASP A 166 -17.46 0.11 -12.20
CA ASP A 166 -16.20 0.71 -11.81
C ASP A 166 -15.61 1.64 -12.85
N THR A 167 -14.86 2.64 -12.39
CA THR A 167 -14.07 3.53 -13.22
C THR A 167 -12.60 3.45 -12.88
N LEU A 168 -11.81 2.83 -13.77
CA LEU A 168 -10.37 2.63 -13.58
C LEU A 168 -9.59 3.61 -14.45
N ASN A 169 -8.97 4.60 -13.82
CA ASN A 169 -8.15 5.64 -14.43
C ASN A 169 -6.66 5.34 -14.24
N ILE A 170 -6.03 4.73 -15.25
CA ILE A 170 -4.64 4.26 -15.15
C ILE A 170 -3.75 4.97 -16.16
N SER A 171 -2.68 5.64 -15.73
CA SER A 171 -1.80 6.32 -16.69
C SER A 171 -1.01 5.32 -17.54
N THR A 172 -0.43 4.29 -16.90
CA THR A 172 0.39 3.26 -17.58
C THR A 172 0.19 1.88 -16.97
N VAL A 173 -0.05 0.86 -17.80
CA VAL A 173 0.04 -0.56 -17.43
C VAL A 173 1.34 -1.11 -18.02
N GLY A 174 2.39 -1.12 -17.20
CA GLY A 174 3.73 -1.52 -17.63
C GLY A 174 3.97 -3.04 -17.56
N PRO A 175 5.16 -3.51 -17.98
CA PRO A 175 5.50 -4.93 -17.99
C PRO A 175 5.29 -5.63 -16.64
N GLY A 176 4.53 -6.73 -16.65
CA GLY A 176 4.15 -7.48 -15.46
C GLY A 176 3.02 -6.86 -14.63
N GLY A 177 2.41 -5.77 -15.12
CA GLY A 177 1.16 -5.23 -14.61
C GLY A 177 -0.05 -5.93 -15.20
N ARG A 178 -1.21 -5.77 -14.55
CA ARG A 178 -2.50 -6.27 -15.01
C ARG A 178 -3.62 -5.40 -14.45
N VAL A 179 -4.64 -5.17 -15.28
CA VAL A 179 -5.83 -4.39 -14.89
C VAL A 179 -7.07 -5.17 -15.30
N GLU A 180 -8.02 -5.29 -14.38
CA GLU A 180 -9.29 -6.00 -14.53
C GLU A 180 -10.44 -5.11 -14.03
N GLY A 181 -11.53 -5.01 -14.80
CA GLY A 181 -12.80 -4.44 -14.29
C GLY A 181 -13.50 -5.43 -13.38
N ASN A 182 -13.65 -6.67 -13.86
CA ASN A 182 -14.37 -7.80 -13.29
C ASN A 182 -15.89 -7.74 -13.54
N ASP A 183 -16.74 -7.74 -12.53
CA ASP A 183 -18.19 -7.93 -12.68
C ASP A 183 -18.90 -6.57 -12.75
N GLY A 184 -19.55 -6.27 -13.86
CA GLY A 184 -20.39 -5.08 -14.06
C GLY A 184 -19.96 -4.27 -15.28
N ASN A 185 -20.67 -3.16 -15.57
CA ASN A 185 -20.36 -2.37 -16.77
C ASN A 185 -19.28 -1.34 -16.44
N ASP A 186 -18.05 -1.69 -16.71
CA ASP A 186 -16.88 -0.96 -16.27
C ASP A 186 -16.36 0.02 -17.32
N ARG A 187 -15.63 1.01 -16.83
CA ARG A 187 -14.96 2.01 -17.64
C ARG A 187 -13.47 2.06 -17.33
N LEU A 188 -12.69 1.45 -18.22
CA LEU A 188 -11.24 1.38 -18.11
C LEU A 188 -10.61 2.45 -19.01
N GLN A 189 -10.13 3.54 -18.38
CA GLN A 189 -9.42 4.63 -19.02
C GLN A 189 -7.91 4.48 -18.84
N ILE A 190 -7.24 3.92 -19.84
CA ILE A 190 -5.84 3.52 -19.79
C ILE A 190 -4.99 4.34 -20.77
N GLY A 191 -3.98 5.06 -20.28
CA GLY A 191 -3.08 5.85 -21.13
C GLY A 191 -2.25 5.00 -22.08
N SER A 192 -1.43 4.11 -21.52
CA SER A 192 -0.61 3.13 -22.27
C SER A 192 -0.73 1.74 -21.67
N ASN A 193 -0.81 0.71 -22.51
CA ASN A 193 -0.86 -0.68 -22.11
C ASN A 193 0.23 -1.51 -22.80
N ASP A 194 1.12 -2.08 -22.01
CA ASP A 194 2.23 -2.94 -22.45
C ASP A 194 1.97 -4.43 -22.15
N THR A 195 0.82 -4.76 -21.55
CA THR A 195 0.55 -6.08 -20.96
C THR A 195 -0.90 -6.52 -21.16
N ILE A 196 -1.70 -6.61 -20.10
CA ILE A 196 -3.04 -7.19 -20.13
C ILE A 196 -4.00 -6.25 -19.42
N VAL A 197 -5.03 -5.86 -20.15
CA VAL A 197 -6.21 -5.14 -19.66
C VAL A 197 -7.41 -6.00 -20.02
N MET A 198 -8.28 -6.29 -19.06
CA MET A 198 -9.53 -7.00 -19.29
C MET A 198 -10.65 -6.23 -18.61
N ALA A 199 -11.78 -6.02 -19.27
CA ALA A 199 -12.91 -5.37 -18.62
C ALA A 199 -13.66 -6.40 -17.79
N GLY A 200 -14.35 -7.38 -18.37
CA GLY A 200 -14.83 -8.54 -17.61
C GLY A 200 -16.22 -8.98 -18.05
N ASP A 201 -17.14 -9.14 -17.10
CA ASP A 201 -18.54 -9.45 -17.35
C ASP A 201 -19.36 -8.15 -17.33
N GLY A 202 -19.91 -7.71 -18.45
CA GLY A 202 -20.64 -6.45 -18.52
C GLY A 202 -20.62 -5.84 -19.90
N ASP A 203 -21.33 -4.73 -20.09
CA ASP A 203 -21.19 -3.91 -21.30
C ASP A 203 -20.13 -2.82 -21.03
N ASP A 204 -18.88 -3.12 -21.39
CA ASP A 204 -17.73 -2.35 -20.92
C ASP A 204 -17.21 -1.30 -21.91
N ILE A 205 -16.43 -0.35 -21.39
CA ILE A 205 -15.69 0.61 -22.20
C ILE A 205 -14.20 0.61 -21.85
N ILE A 206 -13.38 0.20 -22.81
CA ILE A 206 -11.91 0.31 -22.75
C ILE A 206 -11.46 1.44 -23.68
N GLU A 207 -10.79 2.45 -23.14
CA GLU A 207 -10.37 3.62 -23.92
C GLU A 207 -9.16 4.34 -23.32
N GLY A 208 -8.65 5.35 -24.05
CA GLY A 208 -7.64 6.27 -23.53
C GLY A 208 -8.25 7.36 -22.65
N PRO A 209 -7.45 8.05 -21.82
CA PRO A 209 -7.91 9.12 -20.94
C PRO A 209 -8.74 10.16 -21.69
N GLY A 210 -9.88 10.55 -21.10
CA GLY A 210 -10.78 11.55 -21.68
C GLY A 210 -11.48 11.12 -22.98
N GLY A 211 -11.72 9.83 -23.21
CA GLY A 211 -12.41 9.36 -24.42
C GLY A 211 -11.51 9.15 -25.63
N THR A 212 -10.19 9.29 -25.45
CA THR A 212 -9.21 9.11 -26.52
C THR A 212 -9.00 7.64 -26.83
N ARG A 213 -8.12 7.32 -27.78
CA ARG A 213 -7.75 5.93 -28.04
C ARG A 213 -6.62 5.51 -27.11
N MET A 214 -6.79 4.39 -26.39
CA MET A 214 -5.75 3.78 -25.57
C MET A 214 -4.56 3.39 -26.46
N HIS A 215 -3.34 3.65 -26.01
CA HIS A 215 -2.14 3.20 -26.70
C HIS A 215 -1.85 1.72 -26.37
N LEU A 216 -1.76 0.88 -27.39
CA LEU A 216 -1.35 -0.52 -27.26
C LEU A 216 0.12 -0.67 -27.68
N ASP A 217 0.95 -1.12 -26.75
CA ASP A 217 2.36 -1.42 -26.99
C ASP A 217 2.56 -2.87 -27.49
N ARG A 218 3.80 -3.24 -27.81
CA ARG A 218 4.09 -4.54 -28.45
C ARG A 218 3.75 -5.72 -27.52
N SER A 219 2.90 -6.62 -28.00
CA SER A 219 2.41 -7.82 -27.28
C SER A 219 1.46 -7.51 -26.12
N SER A 220 0.85 -6.33 -26.11
CA SER A 220 -0.26 -6.01 -25.22
C SER A 220 -1.55 -6.73 -25.64
N TYR A 221 -2.47 -6.89 -24.70
CA TYR A 221 -3.79 -7.48 -24.87
C TYR A 221 -4.82 -6.60 -24.16
N ALA A 222 -5.92 -6.32 -24.85
CA ALA A 222 -7.12 -5.69 -24.29
C ALA A 222 -8.33 -6.58 -24.63
N ASP A 223 -9.15 -6.91 -23.64
CA ASP A 223 -10.32 -7.77 -23.81
C ASP A 223 -11.53 -7.15 -23.12
N GLY A 224 -12.63 -6.92 -23.82
CA GLY A 224 -13.87 -6.49 -23.15
C GLY A 224 -14.48 -7.63 -22.34
N GLY A 225 -14.35 -8.89 -22.80
CA GLY A 225 -14.87 -10.05 -22.08
C GLY A 225 -16.28 -10.43 -22.51
N ASN A 226 -17.18 -10.65 -21.56
CA ASN A 226 -18.55 -11.08 -21.80
C ASN A 226 -19.50 -9.87 -21.78
N GLY A 227 -20.06 -9.54 -22.93
CA GLY A 227 -21.15 -8.57 -23.02
C GLY A 227 -21.12 -7.87 -24.37
N THR A 228 -21.52 -6.60 -24.40
CA THR A 228 -21.41 -5.74 -25.58
C THR A 228 -20.43 -4.60 -25.32
N ASP A 229 -19.19 -4.82 -25.73
CA ASP A 229 -18.08 -4.00 -25.30
C ASP A 229 -17.68 -2.96 -26.35
N THR A 230 -17.14 -1.85 -25.86
CA THR A 230 -16.59 -0.77 -26.69
C THR A 230 -15.11 -0.56 -26.39
N CYS A 231 -14.26 -0.82 -27.37
CA CYS A 231 -12.81 -0.68 -27.23
C CYS A 231 -12.26 0.38 -28.20
N ARG A 232 -11.89 1.53 -27.65
CA ARG A 232 -11.24 2.63 -28.38
C ARG A 232 -9.73 2.53 -28.21
N VAL A 233 -9.09 1.87 -29.15
CA VAL A 233 -7.65 1.59 -29.09
C VAL A 233 -6.93 2.04 -30.35
N ASN A 234 -5.68 2.47 -30.18
CA ASN A 234 -4.79 2.78 -31.28
C ASN A 234 -3.78 1.64 -31.41
N GLN A 235 -3.84 0.92 -32.53
CA GLN A 235 -2.80 -0.03 -32.92
C GLN A 235 -1.80 0.71 -33.82
N PRO A 236 -0.62 1.15 -33.33
CA PRO A 236 0.47 1.50 -34.23
C PRO A 236 0.69 0.34 -35.20
N GLY A 237 0.76 0.60 -36.50
CA GLY A 237 0.89 -0.44 -37.55
C GLY A 237 2.12 -1.36 -37.46
N THR A 238 2.90 -1.26 -36.39
CA THR A 238 4.06 -2.10 -36.06
C THR A 238 3.97 -2.80 -34.68
N SER A 239 2.97 -2.48 -33.85
CA SER A 239 2.76 -3.09 -32.52
C SER A 239 1.67 -4.15 -32.60
N ASN A 240 2.05 -5.41 -32.34
CA ASN A 240 1.16 -6.58 -32.29
C ASN A 240 0.25 -6.58 -31.04
N GLY A 241 -0.35 -5.45 -30.68
CA GLY A 241 -1.34 -5.40 -29.61
C GLY A 241 -2.60 -6.14 -30.07
N ASN A 242 -3.07 -7.10 -29.28
CA ASN A 242 -4.23 -7.92 -29.58
C ASN A 242 -5.47 -7.38 -28.86
N ILE A 243 -6.63 -7.50 -29.50
CA ILE A 243 -7.92 -7.07 -28.95
C ILE A 243 -8.88 -8.26 -29.04
N GLY A 244 -9.55 -8.59 -27.93
CA GLY A 244 -10.58 -9.63 -27.82
C GLY A 244 -11.87 -9.04 -27.25
N GLY A 245 -13.00 -9.76 -27.38
CA GLY A 245 -14.27 -9.39 -26.72
C GLY A 245 -14.65 -7.93 -26.89
N CYS A 246 -14.57 -7.37 -28.10
CA CYS A 246 -14.87 -5.97 -28.37
C CYS A 246 -15.78 -5.87 -29.59
N GLU A 247 -17.09 -5.78 -29.35
CA GLU A 247 -18.12 -5.70 -30.38
C GLU A 247 -18.03 -4.37 -31.14
N ASN A 248 -17.62 -3.30 -30.46
CA ASN A 248 -17.54 -1.95 -31.01
C ASN A 248 -16.11 -1.39 -30.91
N THR A 249 -15.46 -1.16 -32.05
CA THR A 249 -14.11 -0.55 -32.11
C THR A 249 -14.11 0.75 -32.95
N PRO A 250 -14.63 1.87 -32.41
CA PRO A 250 -14.82 3.10 -33.19
C PRO A 250 -13.55 3.95 -33.41
#